data_AF-A0A518HMI8-F1
#
_entry.id   AF-A0A518HMI8-F1
#
_cell.length_a   1.000
_cell.length_b   1.000
_cell.length_c   1.000
_cell.angle_alpha   90.00
_cell.angle_beta   90.00
_cell.angle_gamma   90.00
#
_symmetry.space_group_name_H-M   'P 1'
#
loop_
_entity.id
_entity.type
_entity.pdbx_description
1 polymer ?
#
loop_
_entity_poly.entity_id
_entity_poly.type
_entity_poly.pdbx_seq_one_letter_code
_entity_poly.pdbx_strand_id
1 'polypeptide(L)'
;MPISGLVITFDQTFDDVGETIAMLRSEPTIEIGARDEQQCAIVVDTPSKADDKKIYQWVQDLPGVASIQIAFVGFDDEAIADSSSTTDSAD
;
A
#
# COMPACT_ATOMS: atom_id res chain seq x y z
N MET A 1 9.09 -6.12 4.71
CA MET A 1 7.63 -5.87 4.67
C MET A 1 7.40 -4.62 3.82
N PRO A 2 6.46 -4.60 2.85
CA PRO A 2 6.21 -3.40 2.06
C PRO A 2 5.21 -2.43 2.70
N ILE A 3 5.48 -1.14 2.54
CA ILE A 3 4.54 -0.05 2.79
C ILE A 3 4.33 0.71 1.47
N SER A 4 3.09 0.77 1.00
CA SER A 4 2.73 1.39 -0.28
C SER A 4 1.83 2.60 -0.07
N GLY A 5 2.20 3.74 -0.67
CA GLY A 5 1.34 4.92 -0.77
C GLY A 5 0.60 4.90 -2.11
N LEU A 6 -0.72 4.87 -2.08
CA LEU A 6 -1.57 4.82 -3.27
C LEU A 6 -2.51 6.02 -3.33
N VAL A 7 -2.79 6.49 -4.54
CA VAL A 7 -3.85 7.48 -4.82
C VAL A 7 -4.90 6.81 -5.68
N ILE A 8 -6.08 6.64 -5.12
CA ILE A 8 -7.26 6.12 -5.81
C ILE A 8 -7.95 7.30 -6.49
N THR A 9 -8.28 7.18 -7.77
CA THR A 9 -9.17 8.09 -8.48
C THR A 9 -10.50 7.39 -8.73
N PHE A 10 -11.59 8.03 -8.35
CA PHE A 10 -12.94 7.51 -8.54
C PHE A 10 -13.53 7.90 -9.90
N ASP A 11 -14.42 7.06 -10.41
CA ASP A 11 -15.24 7.37 -11.56
C ASP A 11 -16.25 8.47 -11.19
N GLN A 12 -16.27 9.57 -11.94
CA GLN A 12 -17.16 10.70 -11.69
C GLN A 12 -18.65 10.37 -11.93
N THR A 13 -18.92 9.25 -12.61
CA THR A 13 -20.29 8.76 -12.85
C THR A 13 -20.78 7.80 -11.76
N PHE A 14 -19.91 7.45 -10.79
CA PHE A 14 -20.27 6.56 -9.69
C PHE A 14 -20.87 7.34 -8.52
N ASP A 15 -22.15 7.10 -8.25
CA ASP A 15 -22.94 7.89 -7.30
C ASP A 15 -22.63 7.61 -5.82
N ASP A 16 -22.00 6.48 -5.48
CA ASP A 16 -21.78 6.05 -4.09
C ASP A 16 -20.33 5.73 -3.74
N VAL A 17 -19.44 6.72 -3.95
CA VAL A 17 -18.04 6.66 -3.46
C VAL A 17 -17.98 6.40 -1.93
N GLY A 18 -19.05 6.73 -1.20
CA GLY A 18 -19.15 6.49 0.24
C GLY A 18 -19.03 5.01 0.61
N GLU A 19 -19.69 4.14 -0.14
CA GLU A 19 -19.62 2.69 0.05
C GLU A 19 -18.18 2.16 -0.14
N THR A 20 -17.51 2.57 -1.23
CA THR A 20 -16.12 2.19 -1.51
C THR A 20 -15.17 2.64 -0.41
N ILE A 21 -15.34 3.85 0.10
CA ILE A 21 -14.55 4.36 1.23
C ILE A 21 -14.82 3.57 2.51
N ALA A 22 -16.05 3.14 2.75
CA ALA A 22 -16.38 2.29 3.90
C ALA A 22 -15.71 0.91 3.79
N MET A 23 -15.67 0.33 2.58
CA MET A 23 -14.95 -0.92 2.32
C MET A 23 -13.44 -0.75 2.58
N LEU A 24 -12.82 0.31 2.06
CA LEU A 24 -11.40 0.59 2.30
C LEU A 24 -11.09 0.76 3.80
N ARG A 25 -11.96 1.42 4.56
CA ARG A 25 -11.82 1.56 6.03
C ARG A 25 -11.98 0.26 6.80
N SER A 26 -12.64 -0.73 6.21
CA SER A 26 -12.86 -2.04 6.86
C SER A 26 -11.65 -2.96 6.73
N GLU A 27 -10.73 -2.67 5.81
CA GLU A 27 -9.51 -3.44 5.61
C GLU A 27 -8.42 -2.99 6.61
N PRO A 28 -7.99 -3.85 7.55
CA PRO A 28 -7.06 -3.46 8.61
C PRO A 28 -5.66 -3.07 8.12
N THR A 29 -5.27 -3.50 6.92
CA THR A 29 -3.98 -3.15 6.31
C THR A 29 -3.99 -1.77 5.64
N ILE A 30 -5.13 -1.06 5.64
CA ILE A 30 -5.31 0.21 4.95
C ILE A 30 -5.55 1.35 5.94
N GLU A 31 -4.77 2.41 5.79
CA GLU A 31 -5.04 3.71 6.40
C GLU A 31 -5.54 4.69 5.33
N ILE A 32 -6.66 5.36 5.60
CA ILE A 32 -7.20 6.40 4.73
C ILE A 32 -6.52 7.73 5.04
N GLY A 33 -5.89 8.31 4.02
CA GLY A 33 -5.29 9.64 4.08
C GLY A 33 -6.21 10.77 3.62
N ALA A 34 -5.61 11.79 3.02
CA ALA A 34 -6.34 12.92 2.45
C ALA A 34 -7.28 12.48 1.33
N ARG A 35 -8.45 13.13 1.26
CA ARG A 35 -9.49 12.84 0.27
C ARG A 35 -10.15 14.13 -0.20
N ASP A 36 -10.52 14.15 -1.47
CA ASP A 36 -11.49 15.09 -2.05
C ASP A 36 -12.65 14.35 -2.74
N GLU A 37 -13.39 15.02 -3.61
CA GLU A 37 -14.53 14.44 -4.32
C GLU A 37 -14.13 13.34 -5.33
N GLN A 38 -12.93 13.40 -5.89
CA GLN A 38 -12.48 12.52 -6.99
C GLN A 38 -11.33 11.60 -6.59
N GLN A 39 -10.57 11.95 -5.55
CA GLN A 39 -9.37 11.21 -5.17
C GLN A 39 -9.33 10.90 -3.68
N CYS A 40 -8.74 9.75 -3.36
CA CYS A 40 -8.46 9.32 -2.00
C CYS A 40 -7.04 8.77 -1.92
N ALA A 41 -6.21 9.38 -1.07
CA ALA A 41 -4.93 8.80 -0.69
C ALA A 41 -5.16 7.68 0.32
N ILE A 42 -4.43 6.58 0.16
CA ILE A 42 -4.38 5.49 1.13
C ILE A 42 -2.92 5.05 1.36
N VAL A 43 -2.65 4.53 2.54
CA VAL A 43 -1.43 3.80 2.85
C VAL A 43 -1.79 2.34 3.05
N VAL A 44 -1.02 1.45 2.44
CA VAL A 44 -1.15 0.00 2.57
C VAL A 44 0.08 -0.51 3.30
N ASP A 45 -0.11 -1.14 4.46
CA ASP A 45 0.95 -1.79 5.24
C ASP A 45 0.66 -3.29 5.30
N THR A 46 1.55 -4.09 4.71
CA THR A 46 1.34 -5.54 4.59
C THR A 46 2.60 -6.33 4.95
N PRO A 47 2.44 -7.58 5.43
CA PRO A 47 3.58 -8.38 5.87
C PRO A 47 4.46 -8.88 4.70
N SER A 48 3.94 -8.89 3.47
CA SER A 48 4.66 -9.44 2.31
C SER A 48 4.29 -8.75 1.01
N LYS A 49 5.19 -8.80 0.02
CA LYS A 49 4.93 -8.31 -1.35
C LYS A 49 3.75 -9.01 -2.02
N ALA A 50 3.48 -10.26 -1.62
CA ALA A 50 2.36 -11.02 -2.15
C ALA A 50 1.03 -10.48 -1.60
N ASP A 51 1.00 -10.07 -0.33
CA ASP A 51 -0.20 -9.51 0.29
C ASP A 51 -0.44 -8.07 -0.17
N ASP A 52 0.61 -7.25 -0.32
CA ASP A 52 0.54 -5.92 -0.94
C ASP A 52 -0.12 -5.99 -2.34
N LYS A 53 0.31 -6.96 -3.16
CA LYS A 53 -0.28 -7.18 -4.48
C LYS A 53 -1.76 -7.58 -4.42
N LYS A 54 -2.15 -8.41 -3.44
CA LYS A 54 -3.57 -8.79 -3.26
C LYS A 54 -4.41 -7.58 -2.88
N ILE A 55 -3.92 -6.74 -1.97
CA ILE A 55 -4.60 -5.49 -1.59
C ILE A 55 -4.73 -4.57 -2.81
N TYR A 56 -3.65 -4.36 -3.57
CA TYR A 56 -3.70 -3.55 -4.79
C TYR A 56 -4.77 -4.04 -5.77
N GLN A 57 -4.83 -5.36 -6.02
CA GLN A 57 -5.84 -5.97 -6.91
C GLN A 57 -7.25 -5.81 -6.34
N TRP A 58 -7.43 -6.05 -5.04
CA TRP A 58 -8.71 -5.88 -4.38
C TRP A 58 -9.21 -4.44 -4.46
N VAL A 59 -8.35 -3.44 -4.21
CA VAL A 59 -8.69 -2.01 -4.37
C VAL A 59 -9.06 -1.70 -5.82
N GLN A 60 -8.35 -2.28 -6.79
CA GLN A 60 -8.63 -2.08 -8.21
C GLN A 60 -10.01 -2.59 -8.62
N ASP A 61 -10.47 -3.66 -7.97
CA ASP A 61 -11.77 -4.29 -8.24
C ASP A 61 -12.93 -3.66 -7.46
N LEU A 62 -12.66 -2.66 -6.60
CA LEU A 62 -13.73 -1.98 -5.85
C LEU A 62 -14.64 -1.15 -6.76
N PRO A 63 -15.95 -1.09 -6.46
CA PRO A 63 -16.89 -0.23 -7.18
C PRO A 63 -16.41 1.22 -7.24
N GLY A 64 -16.61 1.87 -8.38
CA GLY A 64 -16.27 3.28 -8.56
C GLY A 64 -14.79 3.60 -8.64
N VAL A 65 -13.87 2.64 -8.53
CA VAL A 65 -12.43 2.89 -8.74
C VAL A 65 -12.15 2.98 -10.24
N ALA A 66 -11.74 4.15 -10.71
CA ALA A 66 -11.37 4.37 -12.12
C ALA A 66 -9.88 4.10 -12.36
N SER A 67 -9.01 4.48 -11.42
CA SER A 67 -7.58 4.19 -11.50
C SER A 67 -6.90 4.25 -10.14
N ILE A 68 -5.72 3.62 -10.06
CA ILE A 68 -4.83 3.67 -8.91
C ILE A 68 -3.46 4.16 -9.40
N GLN A 69 -2.91 5.15 -8.71
CA GLN A 69 -1.55 5.64 -8.92
C GLN A 69 -0.69 5.29 -7.71
N ILE A 70 0.51 4.79 -7.96
CA ILE A 70 1.48 4.48 -6.90
C ILE A 70 2.30 5.74 -6.63
N ALA A 71 2.12 6.32 -5.45
CA ALA A 71 2.90 7.46 -4.99
C ALA A 71 4.23 7.04 -4.36
N PHE A 72 4.25 5.89 -3.68
CA PHE A 72 5.43 5.39 -2.98
C PHE A 72 5.35 3.87 -2.78
N VAL A 73 6.51 3.20 -2.79
CA VAL A 73 6.66 1.83 -2.28
C VAL A 73 7.96 1.77 -1.50
N GLY A 74 7.86 1.49 -0.21
CA GLY A 74 8.98 1.22 0.67
C GLY A 74 9.06 -0.28 0.93
N PHE A 75 10.28 -0.82 0.97
CA PHE A 75 10.53 -2.18 1.43
C PHE A 75 11.41 -2.11 2.65
N ASP A 76 10.93 -2.65 3.78
CA ASP A 76 11.83 -3.00 4.88
C ASP A 76 12.63 -4.22 4.42
N ASP A 77 13.82 -3.97 3.87
CA ASP A 77 14.88 -4.96 3.80
C ASP A 77 15.41 -5.12 5.24
N GLU A 78 15.27 -6.32 5.82
CA GLU A 78 15.90 -6.63 7.09
C GLU A 78 17.38 -6.26 7.01
N ALA A 79 17.85 -5.53 8.02
CA ALA A 79 19.21 -5.01 8.12
C ALA A 79 20.24 -6.02 7.62
N ILE A 80 21.12 -5.56 6.73
CA ILE A 80 22.35 -6.28 6.38
C ILE A 80 23.02 -6.63 7.70
N ALA A 81 22.93 -7.89 8.11
CA ALA A 81 23.68 -8.41 9.22
C ALA A 81 25.14 -8.37 8.81
N ASP A 82 25.82 -7.27 9.14
CA ASP A 82 27.24 -7.05 8.94
C ASP A 82 27.99 -8.09 9.80
N SER A 83 28.10 -9.29 9.25
CA SER A 83 28.66 -10.45 9.93
C SER A 83 30.13 -10.58 9.56
N SER A 84 30.94 -10.28 10.58
CA SER A 84 32.35 -10.67 10.78
C SER A 84 33.39 -10.16 9.77
N SER A 85 34.04 -9.06 10.13
CA SER A 85 35.48 -8.92 9.88
C SER A 85 36.23 -9.86 10.84
N THR A 86 36.45 -11.10 10.40
CA THR A 86 37.40 -12.02 11.03
C THR A 86 38.79 -11.42 10.92
N THR A 87 39.34 -10.94 12.04
CA THR A 87 40.76 -10.61 12.15
C THR A 87 41.56 -11.91 12.11
N ASP A 88 42.20 -12.14 10.97
CA ASP A 88 43.21 -13.17 10.75
C ASP A 88 44.37 -12.95 11.74
N SER A 89 44.51 -13.85 12.72
CA SER A 89 45.66 -13.88 13.62
C SER A 89 46.69 -14.81 13.01
N ALA A 90 47.71 -14.23 12.39
CA ALA A 90 48.88 -14.93 11.88
C ALA A 90 49.72 -15.50 13.04
N ASP A 91 50.09 -16.77 12.91
CA ASP A 91 51.19 -17.43 13.64
C ASP A 91 52.31 -17.75 12.64
#